data_AF-U7HJ29-F1
#
_entry.id   AF-U7HJ29-F1
#
_cell.length_a   1.000
_cell.length_b   1.000
_cell.length_c   1.000
_cell.angle_alpha   90.00
_cell.angle_beta   90.00
_cell.angle_gamma   90.00
#
_symmetry.space_group_name_H-M   'P 1'
#
loop_
_entity.id
_entity.type
_entity.pdbx_description
1 polymer ?
#
loop_
_entity_poly.entity_id
_entity_poly.type
_entity_poly.pdbx_seq_one_letter_code
_entity_poly.pdbx_strand_id
1 'polypeptide(L)'
;MGVKALYYSERDGLDMALKNPDKMLFSSKAEADARDKVLELSEEITTFLQRKVGGLSEELAEQCALAIAEEKELFTKALKKPELLNETVEAE
;
A
#
# COMPACT_ATOMS: atom_id res chain seq x y z
N MET A 1 -11.94 7.99 -31.45
CA MET A 1 -11.62 8.18 -30.02
C MET A 1 -11.22 6.82 -29.48
N GLY A 2 -9.93 6.61 -29.20
CA GLY A 2 -9.46 5.35 -28.61
C GLY A 2 -9.88 5.32 -27.14
N VAL A 3 -10.68 4.33 -26.75
CA VAL A 3 -11.04 4.12 -25.34
C VAL A 3 -9.75 3.67 -24.64
N LYS A 4 -9.12 4.58 -23.88
CA LYS A 4 -7.94 4.24 -23.09
C LYS A 4 -8.46 3.41 -21.90
N ALA A 5 -8.20 2.11 -21.90
CA ALA A 5 -8.58 1.25 -20.79
C ALA A 5 -7.84 1.72 -19.53
N LEU A 6 -8.59 2.19 -18.53
CA LEU A 6 -8.07 2.51 -17.21
C LEU A 6 -8.37 1.32 -16.30
N TYR A 7 -7.35 0.87 -15.58
CA TYR A 7 -7.45 -0.25 -14.65
C TYR A 7 -7.57 0.30 -13.23
N TYR A 8 -8.32 -0.36 -12.38
CA TYR A 8 -8.48 0.02 -10.97
C TYR A 8 -8.26 -1.23 -10.12
N SER A 9 -7.81 -1.02 -8.89
CA SER A 9 -7.69 -2.09 -7.90
C SER A 9 -9.09 -2.60 -7.55
N GLU A 10 -9.31 -3.91 -7.63
CA GLU A 10 -10.61 -4.52 -7.31
C GLU A 10 -10.97 -4.29 -5.83
N ARG A 11 -9.97 -4.15 -4.94
CA ARG A 11 -10.14 -3.81 -3.52
C ARG A 11 -10.52 -2.36 -3.26
N ASP A 12 -9.96 -1.39 -4.00
CA ASP A 12 -10.38 0.01 -3.89
C ASP A 12 -11.86 0.18 -4.29
N GLY A 13 -12.33 -0.68 -5.21
CA GLY A 13 -13.67 -0.61 -5.76
C GLY A 13 -13.82 0.56 -6.74
N LEU A 14 -14.68 0.37 -7.74
CA LEU A 14 -14.90 1.36 -8.79
C LEU A 14 -15.32 2.73 -8.23
N ASP A 15 -16.06 2.75 -7.11
CA ASP A 15 -16.54 3.98 -6.47
C ASP A 15 -15.43 4.83 -5.84
N MET A 16 -14.40 4.24 -5.21
CA MET A 16 -13.25 5.02 -4.72
C MET A 16 -12.34 5.43 -5.87
N ALA A 17 -12.15 4.57 -6.87
CA ALA A 17 -11.34 4.87 -8.04
C ALA A 17 -11.90 6.06 -8.85
N LEU A 18 -13.23 6.17 -8.95
CA LEU A 18 -13.89 7.32 -9.56
C LEU A 18 -13.82 8.60 -8.72
N LYS A 19 -13.70 8.48 -7.39
CA LYS A 19 -13.52 9.63 -6.47
C LYS A 19 -12.09 10.16 -6.47
N ASN A 20 -11.09 9.31 -6.67
CA ASN A 20 -9.68 9.69 -6.73
C ASN A 20 -8.99 9.14 -8.01
N PRO A 21 -9.44 9.58 -9.19
CA PRO A 21 -8.98 9.03 -10.47
C PRO A 21 -7.46 9.16 -10.66
N ASP A 22 -6.86 10.24 -10.16
CA ASP A 22 -5.42 10.50 -10.31
C ASP A 22 -4.53 9.56 -9.49
N LYS A 23 -5.07 8.93 -8.44
CA LYS A 23 -4.30 8.07 -7.53
C LYS A 23 -4.70 6.60 -7.59
N MET A 24 -5.87 6.29 -8.13
CA MET A 24 -6.49 4.96 -8.08
C MET A 24 -6.82 4.39 -9.47
N LEU A 25 -6.65 5.18 -10.54
CA LEU A 25 -6.71 4.69 -11.92
C LEU A 25 -5.30 4.48 -12.45
N PHE A 26 -5.03 3.25 -12.83
CA PHE A 26 -3.75 2.81 -13.36
C PHE A 26 -3.79 2.70 -14.88
N SER A 27 -2.62 2.91 -15.47
CA SER A 27 -2.42 2.81 -16.91
C SER A 27 -2.36 1.35 -17.38
N SER A 28 -2.03 0.44 -16.46
CA SER A 28 -1.87 -0.97 -16.72
C SER A 28 -2.56 -1.84 -15.67
N LYS A 29 -3.00 -3.03 -16.09
CA LYS A 29 -3.55 -4.04 -15.17
C LYS A 29 -2.54 -4.47 -14.11
N ALA A 30 -1.26 -4.54 -14.48
CA ALA A 30 -0.20 -4.95 -13.57
C ALA A 30 -0.05 -4.01 -12.36
N GLU A 31 -0.20 -2.70 -12.57
CA GLU A 31 -0.18 -1.71 -11.50
C GLU A 31 -1.41 -1.83 -10.58
N ALA A 32 -2.59 -2.07 -11.14
CA ALA A 32 -3.80 -2.34 -10.37
C ALA A 32 -3.66 -3.62 -9.52
N ASP A 33 -3.17 -4.71 -10.12
CA ASP A 33 -2.91 -5.98 -9.42
C ASP A 33 -1.82 -5.82 -8.32
N ALA A 34 -0.84 -4.94 -8.54
CA ALA A 34 0.20 -4.64 -7.55
C ALA A 34 -0.40 -3.89 -6.35
N ARG A 35 -1.28 -2.92 -6.61
CA ARG A 35 -1.99 -2.20 -5.54
C ARG A 35 -2.93 -3.09 -4.77
N ASP A 36 -3.66 -3.98 -5.43
CA ASP A 36 -4.49 -4.98 -4.76
C ASP A 36 -3.70 -5.81 -3.73
N LYS A 37 -2.47 -6.21 -4.09
CA LYS A 37 -1.56 -6.93 -3.18
C LYS A 37 -1.03 -6.06 -2.04
N VAL A 38 -0.83 -4.76 -2.27
CA VAL A 38 -0.41 -3.83 -1.21
C VAL A 38 -1.55 -3.62 -0.22
N LEU A 39 -2.77 -3.40 -0.70
CA LEU A 39 -3.96 -3.27 0.14
C LEU A 39 -4.23 -4.55 0.93
N GLU A 40 -4.03 -5.73 0.31
CA GLU A 40 -4.09 -7.02 0.99
C GLU A 40 -3.12 -7.13 2.15
N LEU A 41 -1.86 -6.78 1.90
CA LEU A 41 -0.83 -6.85 2.90
C LEU A 41 -1.08 -5.84 4.02
N SER A 42 -1.53 -4.63 3.69
CA SER A 42 -1.89 -3.59 4.66
C SER A 42 -2.97 -4.08 5.61
N GLU A 43 -4.06 -4.65 5.12
CA GLU A 43 -5.17 -5.13 5.97
C GLU A 43 -4.73 -6.21 6.98
N GLU A 44 -3.90 -7.15 6.55
CA GLU A 44 -3.31 -8.17 7.42
C GLU A 44 -2.36 -7.57 8.47
N ILE A 45 -1.54 -6.59 8.07
CA ILE A 45 -0.62 -5.90 9.00
C ILE A 45 -1.41 -5.05 10.00
N THR A 46 -2.46 -4.35 9.58
CA THR A 46 -3.36 -3.59 10.48
C THR A 46 -3.91 -4.52 11.54
N THR A 47 -4.49 -5.65 11.12
CA THR A 47 -5.03 -6.66 12.03
C THR A 47 -3.96 -7.21 12.98
N PHE A 48 -2.75 -7.44 12.47
CA PHE A 48 -1.63 -7.87 13.29
C PHE A 48 -1.21 -6.81 14.33
N LEU A 49 -1.10 -5.55 13.92
CA LEU A 49 -0.72 -4.43 14.78
C LEU A 49 -1.77 -4.18 15.86
N GLN A 50 -3.06 -4.16 15.51
CA GLN A 50 -4.14 -4.03 16.49
C GLN A 50 -4.14 -5.16 17.54
N ARG A 51 -3.82 -6.39 17.12
CA ARG A 51 -3.75 -7.55 18.03
C ARG A 51 -2.51 -7.55 18.91
N LYS A 52 -1.38 -7.05 18.42
CA LYS A 52 -0.08 -7.06 19.13
C LYS A 52 0.16 -5.82 19.96
N VAL A 53 -0.29 -4.66 19.49
CA VAL A 53 -0.08 -3.36 20.12
C VAL A 53 -1.38 -2.91 20.76
N GLY A 54 -1.57 -3.29 22.02
CA GLY A 54 -2.73 -2.85 22.80
C GLY A 54 -2.71 -1.32 22.98
N GLY A 55 -3.77 -0.65 22.55
CA GLY A 55 -3.90 0.81 22.61
C GLY A 55 -3.50 1.56 21.34
N LEU A 56 -3.13 0.85 20.27
CA LEU A 56 -2.97 1.46 18.95
C LEU A 56 -4.36 1.81 18.38
N SER A 57 -4.57 3.06 17.96
CA SER A 57 -5.81 3.43 17.29
C SER A 57 -5.91 2.74 15.93
N GLU A 58 -7.12 2.40 15.53
CA GLU A 58 -7.40 1.73 14.25
C GLU A 58 -6.86 2.52 13.05
N GLU A 59 -7.08 3.84 13.05
CA GLU A 59 -6.56 4.76 12.03
C GLU A 59 -5.03 4.76 11.96
N LEU A 60 -4.35 4.70 13.10
CA LEU A 60 -2.89 4.69 13.15
C LEU A 60 -2.33 3.31 12.74
N ALA A 61 -3.04 2.23 13.11
CA ALA A 61 -2.71 0.88 12.68
C ALA A 61 -2.79 0.76 11.16
N GLU A 62 -3.85 1.30 10.55
CA GLU A 62 -4.02 1.36 9.09
C GLU A 62 -2.93 2.20 8.42
N GLN A 63 -2.63 3.39 8.94
CA GLN A 63 -1.57 4.23 8.39
C GLN A 63 -0.20 3.55 8.45
N CYS A 64 0.14 2.93 9.59
CA CYS A 64 1.37 2.17 9.72
C CYS A 64 1.41 0.98 8.76
N ALA A 65 0.31 0.23 8.67
CA ALA A 65 0.24 -0.93 7.81
C ALA A 65 0.35 -0.58 6.32
N LEU A 66 -0.28 0.51 5.89
CA LEU A 66 -0.21 1.01 4.53
C LEU A 66 1.23 1.41 4.18
N ALA A 67 1.90 2.17 5.06
CA ALA A 67 3.30 2.56 4.86
C ALA A 67 4.23 1.35 4.73
N ILE A 68 4.02 0.32 5.56
CA ILE A 68 4.80 -0.93 5.50
C ILE A 68 4.52 -1.71 4.21
N ALA A 69 3.25 -1.72 3.77
CA ALA A 69 2.84 -2.45 2.58
C ALA A 69 3.29 -1.76 1.28
N GLU A 70 3.31 -0.42 1.23
CA GLU A 70 3.88 0.36 0.13
C GLU A 70 5.39 0.14 0.04
N GLU A 71 6.09 0.18 1.17
CA GLU A 71 7.53 -0.06 1.27
C GLU A 71 7.90 -1.54 1.43
N LYS A 72 7.03 -2.46 0.98
CA LYS A 72 7.22 -3.91 1.18
C LYS A 72 8.61 -4.40 0.77
N GLU A 73 9.16 -3.88 -0.34
CA GLU A 73 10.50 -4.26 -0.80
C GLU A 73 11.59 -3.79 0.16
N LEU A 74 11.48 -2.56 0.66
CA LEU A 74 12.41 -1.99 1.64
C LEU A 74 12.30 -2.74 2.97
N PHE A 75 11.09 -3.04 3.45
CA PHE A 75 10.87 -3.89 4.62
C PHE A 75 11.42 -5.30 4.43
N THR A 76 11.23 -5.92 3.26
CA THR A 76 11.77 -7.26 2.96
C THR A 76 13.31 -7.27 2.98
N LYS A 77 13.93 -6.21 2.46
CA LYS A 77 15.40 -6.02 2.51
C LYS A 77 15.86 -5.73 3.95
N ALA A 78 15.12 -4.92 4.68
CA ALA A 78 15.41 -4.56 6.05
C ALA A 78 15.31 -5.74 7.02
N LEU A 79 14.38 -6.68 6.78
CA LEU A 79 14.31 -7.93 7.54
C LEU A 79 15.59 -8.77 7.42
N LYS A 80 16.38 -8.60 6.35
CA LYS A 80 17.70 -9.22 6.18
C LYS A 80 18.85 -8.32 6.65
N LYS A 81 18.71 -7.00 6.48
CA LYS A 81 19.69 -5.97 6.86
C LYS A 81 18.97 -4.78 7.49
N PRO A 82 18.81 -4.75 8.83
CA PRO A 82 17.99 -3.73 9.50
C PRO A 82 18.49 -2.30 9.28
N GLU A 83 19.77 -2.14 8.92
CA GLU A 83 20.40 -0.84 8.60
C GLU A 83 19.73 -0.14 7.40
N LEU A 84 19.20 -0.90 6.43
CA LEU A 84 18.54 -0.35 5.24
C LEU A 84 17.23 0.37 5.55
N LEU A 85 16.60 0.08 6.71
CA LEU A 85 15.37 0.76 7.10
C LEU A 85 15.62 2.22 7.51
N ASN A 86 16.84 2.52 7.97
CA ASN A 86 17.28 3.84 8.41
C ASN A 86 18.13 4.56 7.35
N GLU A 87 18.42 3.93 6.21
CA GLU A 87 18.89 4.65 5.03
C GLU A 87 17.71 5.47 4.49
N THR A 88 17.48 6.64 5.09
CA THR A 88 16.74 7.69 4.42
C THR A 88 17.45 7.92 3.11
N VAL A 89 16.76 7.69 2.00
CA VAL A 89 17.14 8.30 0.74
C VAL A 89 17.00 9.80 0.99
N GLU A 90 18.05 10.42 1.53
CA GLU A 90 18.25 11.86 1.45
C GLU A 90 18.27 12.14 -0.05
N ALA A 91 17.11 12.52 -0.55
CA ALA A 91 16.98 13.08 -1.89
C ALA A 91 17.82 14.36 -1.88
N GLU A 92 19.04 14.27 -2.44
CA GLU A 92 19.75 15.41 -3.02
C GLU A 92 18.90 16.11 -4.08
#